data_AF-A0A3B8JC16-F1
#
_entry.id   AF-A0A3B8JC16-F1
#
_cell.length_a   1.000
_cell.length_b   1.000
_cell.length_c   1.000
_cell.angle_alpha   90.00
_cell.angle_beta   90.00
_cell.angle_gamma   90.00
#
_symmetry.space_group_name_H-M   'P 1'
#
loop_
_entity.id
_entity.type
_entity.pdbx_description
1 polymer ?
#
loop_
_entity_poly.entity_id
_entity_poly.type
_entity_poly.pdbx_seq_one_letter_code
_entity_poly.pdbx_strand_id
1 'polypeptide(L)'
;MSGFEELLHRIFYPIVKEYHPLADYCGYEECEQGVILYYQGTGEQQHMVMNAEGKIIYDSTLGTTRSVELFAVGTAILGALIYGQQKQ
;
A
#
# COMPACT_ATOMS: atom_id res chain seq x y z
N MET A 1 2.14 -16.80 -10.34
CA MET A 1 1.25 -15.73 -9.88
C MET A 1 -0.19 -16.22 -9.89
N SER A 2 -0.89 -16.06 -8.78
CA SER A 2 -2.33 -16.38 -8.71
C SER A 2 -3.17 -15.18 -9.18
N GLY A 3 -4.41 -15.40 -9.60
CA GLY A 3 -5.31 -14.28 -9.99
C GLY A 3 -5.61 -13.31 -8.85
N PHE A 4 -5.48 -13.76 -7.60
CA PHE A 4 -5.60 -12.91 -6.40
C PHE A 4 -4.38 -12.00 -6.22
N GLU A 5 -3.18 -12.53 -6.43
CA GLU A 5 -1.92 -11.78 -6.39
C GLU A 5 -1.89 -10.69 -7.47
N GLU A 6 -2.39 -10.99 -8.68
CA GLU A 6 -2.58 -9.97 -9.74
C GLU A 6 -3.53 -8.85 -9.33
N LEU A 7 -4.62 -9.17 -8.63
CA LEU A 7 -5.55 -8.18 -8.12
C LEU A 7 -4.89 -7.27 -7.08
N LEU A 8 -4.10 -7.84 -6.17
CA LEU A 8 -3.36 -7.07 -5.17
C LEU A 8 -2.37 -6.11 -5.80
N HIS A 9 -1.58 -6.55 -6.79
CA HIS A 9 -0.69 -5.64 -7.52
C HIS A 9 -1.45 -4.50 -8.22
N ARG A 10 -2.63 -4.76 -8.79
CA ARG A 10 -3.49 -3.73 -9.41
C ARG A 10 -4.05 -2.74 -8.38
N ILE A 11 -4.26 -3.17 -7.14
CA ILE A 11 -4.73 -2.30 -6.04
C ILE A 11 -3.57 -1.49 -5.47
N PHE A 12 -2.40 -2.09 -5.29
CA PHE A 12 -1.27 -1.44 -4.64
C PHE A 12 -0.51 -0.46 -5.53
N TYR A 13 -0.44 -0.72 -6.84
CA TYR A 13 0.14 0.19 -7.81
C TYR A 13 -0.41 1.63 -7.71
N PRO A 14 -1.73 1.88 -7.78
CA PRO A 14 -2.26 3.24 -7.71
C PRO A 14 -2.03 3.89 -6.34
N ILE A 15 -2.00 3.13 -5.25
CA ILE A 15 -1.68 3.67 -3.92
C ILE A 15 -0.25 4.21 -3.91
N VAL A 16 0.73 3.48 -4.44
CA VAL A 16 2.11 3.99 -4.58
C VAL A 16 2.14 5.25 -5.43
N LYS A 17 1.41 5.29 -6.56
CA LYS A 17 1.38 6.45 -7.44
C LYS A 17 0.67 7.67 -6.83
N GLU A 18 -0.22 7.48 -5.86
CA GLU A 18 -0.86 8.59 -5.13
C GLU A 18 0.14 9.30 -4.21
N TYR A 19 0.95 8.54 -3.47
CA TYR A 19 1.94 9.08 -2.54
C TYR A 19 3.26 9.47 -3.22
N HIS A 20 3.69 8.70 -4.22
CA HIS A 20 4.94 8.83 -4.95
C HIS A 20 4.70 8.79 -6.46
N PRO A 21 4.18 9.87 -7.07
CA PRO A 21 3.77 9.88 -8.49
C PRO A 21 4.87 9.50 -9.48
N LEU A 22 6.13 9.77 -9.12
CA LEU A 22 7.31 9.51 -9.93
C LEU A 22 8.00 8.18 -9.64
N ALA A 23 7.57 7.46 -8.59
CA ALA A 23 8.17 6.18 -8.23
C ALA A 23 7.44 5.01 -8.88
N ASP A 24 8.17 3.98 -9.27
CA ASP A 24 7.58 2.75 -9.78
C ASP A 24 7.31 1.77 -8.64
N TYR A 25 6.17 1.10 -8.71
CA TYR A 25 5.80 0.06 -7.77
C TYR A 25 6.60 -1.22 -8.07
N CYS A 26 7.25 -1.78 -7.04
CA CYS A 26 8.17 -2.91 -7.18
C CYS A 26 7.61 -4.23 -6.62
N GLY A 27 6.57 -4.17 -5.79
CA GLY A 27 6.00 -5.35 -5.16
C GLY A 27 5.55 -5.09 -3.73
N TYR A 28 5.14 -6.14 -3.05
CA TYR A 28 4.68 -6.07 -1.68
C TYR A 28 5.15 -7.27 -0.86
N GLU A 29 5.17 -7.10 0.45
CA GLU A 29 5.37 -8.16 1.44
C GLU A 29 4.35 -8.00 2.57
N GLU A 30 3.83 -9.10 3.10
CA GLU A 30 2.95 -9.09 4.27
C GLU A 30 3.78 -9.01 5.56
N CYS A 31 3.33 -8.20 6.52
CA CYS A 31 3.94 -8.10 7.84
C CYS A 31 2.87 -8.11 8.94
N GLU A 32 3.29 -8.20 10.21
CA GLU A 32 2.35 -8.20 11.35
C GLU A 32 1.49 -6.92 11.40
N GLN A 33 2.01 -5.81 10.89
CA GLN A 33 1.34 -4.51 10.89
C GLN A 33 0.46 -4.28 9.64
N GLY A 34 0.47 -5.20 8.66
CA GLY A 34 -0.28 -5.11 7.42
C GLY A 34 0.54 -5.50 6.20
N VAL A 35 0.79 -4.54 5.30
CA VAL A 35 1.49 -4.78 4.03
C VAL A 35 2.58 -3.74 3.83
N ILE A 36 3.79 -4.19 3.52
CA ILE A 36 4.90 -3.38 3.06
C ILE A 36 4.79 -3.24 1.55
N LEU A 37 4.74 -2.01 1.05
CA LEU A 37 4.70 -1.69 -0.37
C LEU A 37 6.05 -1.12 -0.78
N TYR A 38 6.75 -1.83 -1.67
CA TYR A 38 8.05 -1.42 -2.19
C TYR A 38 7.89 -0.57 -3.43
N TYR A 39 8.68 0.50 -3.51
CA TYR A 39 8.69 1.39 -4.66
C TYR A 39 10.09 1.95 -4.93
N GLN A 40 10.35 2.30 -6.18
CA GLN A 40 11.64 2.74 -6.67
C GLN A 40 11.49 4.10 -7.34
N GLY A 41 12.05 5.14 -6.70
CA GLY A 41 12.21 6.47 -7.29
C GLY A 41 13.56 6.60 -8.00
N THR A 42 14.16 7.79 -7.95
CA THR A 42 15.47 8.08 -8.56
C THR A 42 16.68 7.52 -7.79
N GLY A 43 16.47 7.01 -6.57
CA GLY A 43 17.51 6.59 -5.63
C GLY A 43 17.54 5.08 -5.37
N GLU A 44 17.67 4.70 -4.10
CA GLU A 44 17.52 3.29 -3.67
C GLU A 44 16.04 2.91 -3.54
N GLN A 45 15.76 1.61 -3.49
CA GLN A 45 14.41 1.11 -3.24
C GLN A 45 13.92 1.56 -1.87
N GLN A 46 12.69 2.06 -1.84
CA GLN A 46 12.03 2.57 -0.65
C GLN A 46 10.78 1.73 -0.37
N HIS A 47 10.18 1.98 0.80
CA HIS A 47 8.96 1.29 1.21
C HIS A 47 8.02 2.18 2.03
N MET A 48 6.74 1.81 2.00
CA MET A 48 5.71 2.33 2.89
C MET A 48 4.92 1.17 3.49
N VAL A 49 4.41 1.34 4.71
CA VAL A 49 3.63 0.31 5.42
C VAL A 49 2.18 0.73 5.45
N MET A 50 1.31 -0.13 4.94
CA MET A 50 -0.14 0.02 4.96
C MET A 50 -0.75 -0.92 6.00
N ASN A 51 -1.56 -0.41 6.93
CA ASN A 51 -2.27 -1.25 7.88
C ASN A 51 -3.47 -1.98 7.24
N ALA A 52 -4.11 -2.87 8.00
CA ALA A 52 -5.29 -3.63 7.54
C ALA A 52 -6.51 -2.76 7.15
N GLU A 53 -6.54 -1.49 7.55
CA GLU A 53 -7.60 -0.53 7.20
C GLU A 53 -7.31 0.20 5.88
N GLY A 54 -6.15 -0.05 5.26
CA GLY A 54 -5.69 0.68 4.08
C GLY A 54 -4.97 1.98 4.40
N LYS A 55 -4.53 2.17 5.65
CA LYS A 55 -3.86 3.38 6.12
C LYS A 55 -2.34 3.25 5.99
N ILE A 56 -1.67 4.16 5.29
CA ILE A 56 -0.18 4.27 5.29
C ILE A 56 0.34 4.76 6.66
N ILE A 57 0.75 3.84 7.52
CA ILE A 57 1.23 4.15 8.88
C ILE A 57 2.72 4.55 8.93
N TYR A 58 3.47 4.26 7.86
CA TYR A 58 4.88 4.59 7.76
C TYR A 58 5.30 4.78 6.30
N ASP A 59 6.24 5.69 6.06
CA ASP A 59 6.91 5.89 4.78
C ASP A 59 8.40 6.18 5.02
N SER A 60 9.28 5.53 4.26
CA SER A 60 10.74 5.68 4.40
C SER A 60 11.30 6.96 3.77
N THR A 61 10.58 7.59 2.84
CA THR A 61 11.03 8.84 2.18
C THR A 61 10.44 10.10 2.81
N LEU A 62 9.26 9.98 3.42
CA LEU A 62 8.61 11.04 4.14
C LEU A 62 8.85 10.81 5.62
N GLY A 63 9.65 11.66 6.26
CA GLY A 63 9.69 11.70 7.72
C GLY A 63 8.26 11.70 8.27
N THR A 64 8.03 10.92 9.34
CA THR A 64 6.72 10.50 9.91
C THR A 64 5.65 11.60 10.06
N THR A 65 6.04 12.87 9.99
CA THR A 65 5.19 14.05 10.12
C THR A 65 4.22 14.27 8.95
N ARG A 66 4.55 13.86 7.71
CA ARG A 66 3.70 14.15 6.53
C ARG A 66 2.59 13.12 6.28
N SER A 67 2.74 11.90 6.81
CA SER A 67 1.79 10.80 6.58
C SER A 67 0.43 11.07 7.22
N VAL A 68 0.36 11.84 8.31
CA VAL A 68 -0.90 12.07 9.06
C VAL A 68 -1.91 12.95 8.30
N GLU A 69 -1.46 13.89 7.46
CA GLU A 69 -2.33 14.90 6.84
C GLU A 69 -3.02 14.44 5.54
N LEU A 70 -2.49 13.44 4.84
CA LEU A 70 -3.07 12.89 3.61
C LEU A 70 -4.21 11.88 3.85
N PHE A 71 -4.55 11.59 5.11
CA PHE A 71 -5.39 10.43 5.47
C PHE A 71 -6.90 10.50 5.23
N ALA A 72 -7.42 11.53 4.58
CA ALA A 72 -8.87 11.71 4.49
C ALA A 72 -9.54 11.05 3.27
N VAL A 73 -8.79 10.46 2.33
CA VAL A 73 -9.37 9.97 1.08
C VAL A 73 -8.93 8.53 0.82
N GLY A 74 -9.78 7.53 1.12
CA GLY A 74 -9.66 6.21 0.46
C GLY A 74 -9.87 4.91 1.25
N THR A 75 -10.20 4.91 2.55
CA THR A 75 -10.27 3.64 3.32
C THR A 75 -11.65 2.95 3.28
N ALA A 76 -12.09 2.51 2.09
CA ALA A 76 -13.29 1.67 1.96
C ALA A 76 -13.11 0.37 1.14
N ILE A 77 -11.97 0.20 0.46
CA ILE A 77 -11.83 -0.87 -0.55
C ILE A 77 -11.27 -2.18 0.02
N LEU A 78 -10.28 -2.11 0.93
CA LEU A 78 -9.58 -3.32 1.40
C LEU A 78 -10.41 -4.18 2.37
N GLY A 79 -11.19 -3.54 3.25
CA GLY A 79 -12.07 -4.26 4.18
C GLY A 79 -13.11 -5.13 3.47
N ALA A 80 -13.65 -4.67 2.34
CA ALA A 80 -14.63 -5.44 1.58
C ALA A 80 -14.03 -6.67 0.86
N LEU A 81 -12.77 -6.58 0.42
CA LEU A 81 -12.08 -7.65 -0.29
C LEU A 81 -11.65 -8.79 0.64
N ILE A 82 -11.21 -8.45 1.85
CA ILE A 82 -10.79 -9.45 2.85
C ILE A 82 -12.01 -10.09 3.53
N TYR A 83 -13.07 -9.33 3.84
CA TYR A 83 -14.26 -9.84 4.52
C TYR A 83 -15.21 -10.63 3.60
N GLY A 84 -15.15 -10.39 2.28
CA GLY A 84 -15.95 -11.11 1.29
C GLY A 84 -15.58 -12.58 1.09
N GLN A 85 -14.38 -13.01 1.52
CA GLN A 85 -13.88 -14.37 1.31
C GLN A 85 -14.10 -15.34 2.49
N GLN A 86 -14.63 -14.89 3.63
CA GLN A 86 -14.97 -15.79 4.75
C GLN A 86 -16.37 -16.44 4.66
N LYS A 87 -17.12 -16.25 3.57
CA LYS A 87 -18.49 -16.77 3.40
C LYS A 87 -18.73 -17.53 2.09
N GLN A 88 -17.76 -18.29 1.60
CA GLN A 88 -18.00 -19.34 0.60
C GLN A 88 -17.44 -20.68 1.07
#